data_AF-A0AAW6NMH2-F1
#
_entry.id   AF-A0AAW6NMH2-F1
#
_cell.length_a   1.000
_cell.length_b   1.000
_cell.length_c   1.000
_cell.angle_alpha   90.00
_cell.angle_beta   90.00
_cell.angle_gamma   90.00
#
_symmetry.space_group_name_H-M   'P 1'
#
loop_
_entity.id
_entity.type
_entity.pdbx_description
1 polymer ?
#
loop_
_entity_poly.entity_id
_entity_poly.type
_entity_poly.pdbx_seq_one_letter_code
_entity_poly.pdbx_strand_id
1 'polypeptide(L)'
;MLKLSSAAVELIKKQQGLSLETYRDEHGTEVIGYGHVIQQWEKFHGLITVAEAERLLDNDIQIYETLIQENIAQPLTQHQHDALVLLMFSFSDTPCPINAIAQAVSRV
;
A
#
# COMPACT_ATOMS: atom_id res chain seq x y z
N MET A 1 11.48 14.04 -2.60
CA MET A 1 10.54 12.95 -2.94
C MET A 1 9.23 13.27 -2.27
N LEU A 2 8.10 13.13 -2.97
CA LEU A 2 6.79 13.27 -2.33
C LEU A 2 6.61 12.14 -1.32
N LYS A 3 5.85 12.43 -0.26
CA LYS A 3 5.48 11.45 0.76
C LYS A 3 3.97 11.39 0.83
N LEU A 4 3.42 10.22 1.06
CA LEU A 4 1.98 10.04 1.24
C LEU A 4 1.49 10.95 2.38
N SER A 5 0.40 11.69 2.15
CA SER A 5 -0.16 12.53 3.20
C SER A 5 -0.78 11.70 4.33
N SER A 6 -0.80 12.25 5.55
CA SER A 6 -1.44 11.59 6.70
C SER A 6 -2.92 11.30 6.46
N ALA A 7 -3.63 12.17 5.72
CA ALA A 7 -5.02 11.94 5.37
C ALA A 7 -5.20 10.71 4.46
N ALA A 8 -4.29 10.49 3.52
CA ALA A 8 -4.30 9.31 2.66
C ALA A 8 -3.90 8.03 3.43
N VAL A 9 -2.94 8.12 4.35
CA VAL A 9 -2.60 6.99 5.26
C VAL A 9 -3.83 6.55 6.06
N GLU A 10 -4.55 7.48 6.68
CA GLU A 10 -5.76 7.15 7.45
C GLU A 10 -6.87 6.57 6.57
N LEU A 11 -6.97 7.01 5.31
CA LEU A 11 -7.89 6.41 4.36
C LEU A 11 -7.52 4.96 4.02
N ILE A 12 -6.24 4.65 3.80
CA ILE A 12 -5.77 3.27 3.58
C ILE A 12 -6.10 2.40 4.79
N LYS A 13 -5.76 2.85 6.01
CA LYS A 13 -6.07 2.11 7.24
C LYS A 13 -7.56 1.79 7.34
N LYS A 14 -8.42 2.76 7.01
CA LYS A 14 -9.88 2.60 7.02
C LYS A 14 -10.37 1.61 5.95
N GLN A 15 -9.79 1.64 4.75
CA GLN A 15 -10.19 0.76 3.64
C GLN A 15 -9.76 -0.68 3.85
N GLN A 16 -8.52 -0.90 4.32
CA GLN A 16 -7.96 -2.22 4.55
C GLN A 16 -8.48 -2.87 5.84
N GLY A 17 -8.72 -2.07 6.87
CA GLY A 17 -8.97 -2.59 8.21
C GLY A 17 -7.69 -3.14 8.86
N LEU A 18 -7.78 -3.47 10.15
CA LEU A 18 -6.65 -3.96 10.94
C LEU A 18 -6.87 -5.41 11.35
N SER A 19 -5.91 -6.27 11.03
CA SER A 19 -5.78 -7.60 11.65
C SER A 19 -4.46 -7.69 12.43
N LEU A 20 -4.54 -8.02 13.71
CA LEU A 20 -3.35 -8.26 14.53
C LEU A 20 -2.86 -9.71 14.46
N GLU A 21 -3.65 -10.60 13.85
CA GLU A 21 -3.26 -11.99 13.61
C GLU A 21 -3.14 -12.25 12.11
N THR A 22 -2.29 -13.21 11.75
CA THR A 22 -2.25 -13.72 10.38
C THR A 22 -3.56 -14.40 10.02
N TYR A 23 -4.11 -14.07 8.85
CA TYR A 23 -5.25 -14.76 8.27
C TYR A 23 -5.04 -14.99 6.78
N ARG A 24 -5.90 -15.79 6.16
CA ARG A 24 -5.94 -15.93 4.71
C ARG A 24 -7.06 -15.10 4.14
N ASP A 25 -6.77 -14.30 3.13
CA ASP A 25 -7.77 -13.57 2.39
C ASP A 25 -8.64 -14.49 1.50
N GLU A 26 -9.52 -13.89 0.70
CA GLU A 26 -10.41 -14.61 -0.21
C GLU A 26 -9.68 -15.35 -1.35
N HIS A 27 -8.42 -15.03 -1.58
CA HIS A 27 -7.55 -15.67 -2.57
C HIS A 27 -6.62 -16.73 -1.96
N GLY A 28 -6.64 -16.89 -0.63
CA GLY A 28 -5.81 -17.84 0.11
C GLY A 28 -4.41 -17.31 0.44
N THR A 29 -4.14 -16.02 0.22
CA THR A 29 -2.87 -15.37 0.54
C THR A 29 -2.79 -15.07 2.03
N GLU A 30 -1.64 -15.33 2.65
CA GLU A 30 -1.42 -15.05 4.07
C GLU A 30 -1.11 -13.56 4.27
N VAL A 31 -1.96 -12.89 5.05
CA VAL A 31 -1.94 -11.44 5.27
C VAL A 31 -2.01 -11.08 6.76
N ILE A 32 -1.50 -9.91 7.12
CA ILE A 32 -1.51 -9.37 8.49
C ILE A 32 -1.50 -7.83 8.48
N GLY A 33 -1.83 -7.19 9.60
CA GLY A 33 -1.80 -5.73 9.72
C GLY A 33 -2.87 -5.06 8.88
N TYR A 34 -2.48 -4.06 8.09
CA TYR A 34 -3.35 -3.35 7.15
C TYR A 34 -3.26 -3.95 5.73
N GLY A 35 -3.50 -5.27 5.62
CA GLY A 35 -3.45 -5.99 4.33
C GLY A 35 -2.04 -6.32 3.83
N HIS A 36 -1.03 -6.34 4.71
CA HIS A 36 0.34 -6.69 4.34
C HIS A 36 0.44 -8.16 3.94
N VAL A 37 0.91 -8.43 2.72
CA VAL A 37 1.13 -9.79 2.19
C VAL A 37 2.44 -10.34 2.75
N ILE A 38 2.32 -11.38 3.56
CA ILE A 38 3.44 -12.00 4.27
C ILE A 38 4.37 -12.69 3.25
N GLN A 39 5.63 -12.27 3.25
CA GLN A 39 6.64 -12.88 2.39
C GLN A 39 7.15 -14.21 2.97
N GLN A 40 7.69 -15.10 2.12
CA GLN A 40 8.14 -16.43 2.55
C GLN A 40 9.20 -16.42 3.66
N TRP A 41 9.99 -15.35 3.77
CA TRP A 41 11.02 -15.19 4.80
C TRP A 41 10.50 -14.57 6.10
N GLU A 42 9.28 -14.01 6.09
CA GLU A 42 8.68 -13.40 7.26
C GLU A 42 7.94 -14.44 8.10
N LYS A 43 8.05 -14.31 9.42
CA LYS A 43 7.40 -15.22 10.36
C LYS A 43 6.81 -14.44 11.51
N PHE A 44 5.49 -14.45 11.58
CA PHE A 44 4.73 -13.86 12.68
C PHE A 44 4.24 -15.00 13.59
N HIS A 45 4.57 -14.93 14.87
CA HIS A 45 4.17 -15.93 15.86
C HIS A 45 3.18 -15.28 16.82
N GLY A 46 1.88 -15.49 16.56
CA GLY A 46 0.80 -14.89 17.35
C GLY A 46 0.46 -13.46 16.93
N LEU A 47 -0.07 -12.70 17.88
CA LEU A 47 -0.53 -11.32 17.68
C LEU A 47 0.65 -10.36 17.50
N ILE A 48 0.52 -9.45 16.53
CA ILE A 48 1.34 -8.23 16.47
C ILE A 48 0.65 -7.08 17.22
N THR A 49 1.43 -6.06 17.54
CA THR A 49 0.94 -4.79 18.08
C THR A 49 0.45 -3.86 16.96
N VAL A 50 -0.36 -2.86 17.32
CA VAL A 50 -0.76 -1.80 16.38
C VAL A 50 0.46 -1.09 15.80
N ALA A 51 1.48 -0.82 16.61
CA ALA A 51 2.70 -0.16 16.16
C ALA A 51 3.49 -1.02 15.14
N GLU A 52 3.49 -2.35 15.30
CA GLU A 52 4.07 -3.25 14.30
C GLU A 52 3.26 -3.26 13.01
N ALA A 53 1.93 -3.25 13.09
CA ALA A 53 1.05 -3.14 11.92
C ALA A 53 1.26 -1.81 11.17
N GLU A 54 1.42 -0.69 11.89
CA GLU A 54 1.74 0.61 11.30
C GLU A 54 3.11 0.60 10.63
N ARG A 55 4.11 -0.05 11.23
CA ARG A 55 5.43 -0.19 10.62
C ARG A 55 5.40 -1.03 9.33
N LEU A 56 4.57 -2.08 9.28
CA LEU A 56 4.37 -2.86 8.05
C LEU A 56 3.74 -1.98 6.96
N LEU A 57 2.68 -1.25 7.29
CA LEU A 57 2.03 -0.32 6.37
C LEU A 57 3.00 0.75 5.85
N ASP A 58 3.84 1.31 6.73
CA ASP A 58 4.86 2.29 6.33
C ASP A 58 5.87 1.70 5.34
N ASN A 59 6.28 0.44 5.53
CA ASN A 59 7.17 -0.24 4.59
C ASN A 59 6.49 -0.46 3.23
N ASP A 60 5.23 -0.90 3.22
CA ASP A 60 4.46 -1.11 1.99
C ASP A 60 4.26 0.21 1.23
N ILE A 61 3.95 1.30 1.93
CA ILE A 61 3.88 2.65 1.35
C ILE A 61 5.22 3.03 0.72
N GLN A 62 6.36 2.78 1.39
CA GLN A 62 7.67 3.11 0.86
C GLN A 62 8.00 2.34 -0.42
N ILE A 63 7.61 1.07 -0.53
CA ILE A 63 7.76 0.27 -1.75
C ILE A 63 6.99 0.95 -2.89
N TYR A 64 5.74 1.33 -2.64
CA TYR A 64 4.89 2.01 -3.61
C TYR A 64 5.40 3.40 -4.02
N GLU A 65 5.86 4.21 -3.07
CA GLU A 65 6.48 5.52 -3.37
C GLU A 65 7.73 5.37 -4.24
N THR A 66 8.55 4.33 -3.97
CA THR A 66 9.74 4.03 -4.76
C THR A 66 9.36 3.62 -6.18
N LEU A 67 8.36 2.74 -6.33
CA LEU A 67 7.84 2.34 -7.64
C LEU A 67 7.30 3.52 -8.43
N ILE A 68 6.57 4.44 -7.80
CA ILE A 68 6.12 5.68 -8.43
C ILE A 68 7.31 6.50 -8.92
N GLN A 69 8.32 6.70 -8.07
CA GLN A 69 9.51 7.49 -8.42
C GLN A 69 10.27 6.88 -9.61
N GLU A 70 10.42 5.56 -9.64
CA GLU A 70 11.17 4.85 -10.68
C GLU A 70 10.45 4.84 -12.03
N ASN A 71 9.10 4.83 -12.03
CA ASN A 71 8.31 4.66 -13.24
C ASN A 71 7.68 5.95 -13.79
N ILE A 72 7.56 7.00 -12.96
CA ILE A 72 6.92 8.26 -13.36
C ILE A 72 7.98 9.38 -13.47
N ALA A 73 8.35 9.69 -14.72
CA ALA A 73 9.34 10.73 -15.01
C ALA A 73 8.79 12.17 -14.89
N GLN A 74 7.46 12.34 -14.95
CA GLN A 74 6.82 13.66 -14.89
C GLN A 74 6.61 14.12 -13.44
N PRO A 75 6.74 15.44 -13.14
CA PRO A 75 6.43 15.96 -11.81
C PRO A 75 4.97 15.70 -11.44
N LEU A 76 4.75 15.25 -10.20
CA LEU A 76 3.42 15.03 -9.64
C LEU A 76 3.09 16.12 -8.62
N THR A 77 1.81 16.47 -8.51
CA THR A 77 1.29 17.18 -7.34
C THR A 77 1.12 16.22 -6.16
N GLN A 78 1.01 16.76 -4.94
CA GLN A 78 0.75 15.94 -3.74
C GLN A 78 -0.55 15.11 -3.89
N HIS A 79 -1.63 15.69 -4.41
CA HIS A 79 -2.90 14.98 -4.59
C HIS A 79 -2.79 13.85 -5.63
N GLN A 80 -2.03 14.06 -6.71
CA GLN A 80 -1.81 13.01 -7.71
C GLN A 80 -0.96 11.86 -7.14
N HIS A 81 0.07 12.18 -6.35
CA HIS A 81 0.85 11.18 -5.64
C HIS A 81 -0.01 10.36 -4.67
N ASP A 82 -0.81 11.04 -3.83
CA ASP A 82 -1.70 10.36 -2.89
C ASP A 82 -2.72 9.46 -3.59
N ALA A 83 -3.32 9.94 -4.69
CA ALA A 83 -4.28 9.17 -5.48
C ALA A 83 -3.65 7.91 -6.10
N LEU A 84 -2.40 7.98 -6.56
CA LEU A 84 -1.69 6.82 -7.12
C LEU A 84 -1.45 5.76 -6.05
N VAL A 85 -0.99 6.16 -4.85
CA VAL A 85 -0.76 5.21 -3.76
C VAL A 85 -2.05 4.57 -3.28
N LEU A 86 -3.12 5.35 -3.07
CA LEU A 86 -4.45 4.84 -2.72
C LEU A 86 -4.97 3.82 -3.74
N LEU A 87 -4.76 4.11 -5.02
CA LEU A 87 -5.19 3.23 -6.09
C LEU A 87 -4.37 1.93 -6.12
N MET A 88 -3.07 1.96 -5.84
CA MET A 88 -2.26 0.74 -5.72
C MET A 88 -2.73 -0.15 -4.57
N PHE A 89 -3.07 0.42 -3.41
CA PHE A 89 -3.67 -0.33 -2.31
C PHE A 89 -5.08 -0.88 -2.62
N SER A 90 -5.76 -0.33 -3.63
CA SER A 90 -7.06 -0.83 -4.07
C SER A 90 -6.95 -2.07 -4.98
N PHE A 91 -5.75 -2.41 -5.46
CA PHE A 91 -5.47 -3.56 -6.32
C PHE A 91 -4.56 -4.55 -5.57
N SER A 92 -5.14 -5.38 -4.70
CA SER A 92 -4.39 -6.34 -3.87
C SER A 92 -3.71 -7.46 -4.68
N ASP A 93 -4.28 -7.89 -5.81
CA ASP A 93 -3.88 -9.17 -6.45
C ASP A 93 -3.65 -9.12 -7.97
N THR A 94 -3.63 -7.92 -8.54
CA THR A 94 -3.37 -7.75 -9.98
C THR A 94 -2.06 -7.02 -10.21
N PRO A 95 -1.21 -7.43 -11.16
CA PRO A 95 -0.03 -6.66 -11.53
C PRO A 95 -0.46 -5.25 -11.91
N CYS A 96 -0.17 -4.30 -11.03
CA CYS A 96 -0.54 -2.91 -11.17
C CYS A 96 0.09 -2.36 -12.46
N PRO A 97 -0.71 -1.97 -13.48
CA PRO A 97 -0.16 -1.34 -14.67
C PRO A 97 0.13 0.12 -14.32
N ILE A 98 1.21 0.36 -13.55
CA ILE A 98 1.58 1.67 -13.00
C ILE A 98 1.55 2.75 -14.08
N ASN A 99 1.99 2.43 -15.30
CA ASN A 99 1.95 3.36 -16.43
C ASN A 99 0.53 3.70 -16.91
N ALA A 100 -0.39 2.74 -16.91
CA ALA A 100 -1.80 3.00 -17.26
C ALA A 100 -2.51 3.81 -16.17
N ILE A 101 -2.18 3.52 -14.91
CA ILE A 101 -2.71 4.25 -13.75
C ILE A 101 -2.18 5.69 -13.71
N ALA A 102 -0.89 5.90 -13.96
CA ALA A 102 -0.27 7.22 -14.09
C ALA A 102 -0.95 8.07 -15.17
N GLN A 103 -1.25 7.47 -16.33
CA GLN A 103 -1.96 8.15 -17.41
C GLN A 103 -3.41 8.52 -17.07
N ALA A 104 -4.07 7.75 -16.21
CA ALA A 104 -5.42 8.06 -15.74
C ALA A 104 -5.41 9.23 -14.76
N VAL A 105 -4.46 9.25 -13.82
CA VAL A 105 -4.33 10.31 -12.82
C VAL A 105 -3.85 11.64 -13.41
N SER A 106 -3.08 11.63 -14.51
CA SER A 106 -2.65 12.85 -15.19
C SER A 106 -3.75 13.58 -15.97
N ARG A 107 -4.96 13.01 -16.08
CA ARG A 107 -6.10 13.59 -16.81
C ARG A 107 -7.09 14.33 -15.90
N VAL A 108 -6.87 14.29 -14.59
CA VAL A 108 -7.69 14.92 -13.55
C VAL A 108 -6.93 16.09 -12.97
#